data_AF-A0A6B0VB99-F1
#
_entry.id   AF-A0A6B0VB99-F1
#
_cell.length_a   1.000
_cell.length_b   1.000
_cell.length_c   1.000
_cell.angle_alpha   90.00
_cell.angle_beta   90.00
_cell.angle_gamma   90.00
#
_symmetry.space_group_name_H-M   'P 1'
#
loop_
_entity.id
_entity.type
_entity.pdbx_description
1 polymer ?
#
loop_
_entity_poly.entity_id
_entity_poly.type
_entity_poly.pdbx_seq_one_letter_code
_entity_poly.pdbx_strand_id
1 'polypeptide(L)'
;ELTPSMMKHHQGSQQQQHCQNDRTHNPSNSIPAQHHPLPTPPPATKQEICVYLLTKVCLCVEVNSLPMATSDEIIEIIAQDDAEMNLPSQATEFFALWMTSPLLELQLKPDHRPYLIRERWSEYLKKYTFASKRQLETDEPVLTFQRNVFLDKEKEKEMQEMKVVRMLYAEARGNVLDGRYPCETEDCIVLGAIQARLELGPYDPAKHTLEFFRTRIRDFLPEHACRSHWFLLGLGAKNGPERRLAEHYRATPSNIKDFKLMRKYLEFCWAFPYYGSAFFQGQVERPVTGIAALMNHYDLPVLVAINREGVHVIDPSQPVVLMSLQYRQMSWDYACPAQPQNPDCLPCLFLQFQQPGQADTSVVQIFSKQAVLMDALISTIVDELKRRPSWNKPDVDPTTLTTRLEDDVQVPLTVKKIRQEQGLSCRLRKLSIAKFSSAGDYLNSRGSLEFKRDSRPR
;
A
#
# COMPACT_ATOMS: atom_id res chain seq x y z
N GLU A 1 12.75 8.39 -34.95
CA GLU A 1 11.91 9.59 -34.87
C GLU A 1 10.57 9.17 -34.30
N LEU A 2 10.28 9.63 -33.08
CA LEU A 2 9.18 9.16 -32.23
C LEU A 2 7.98 10.10 -32.38
N THR A 3 6.82 9.56 -32.74
CA THR A 3 5.52 10.25 -32.74
C THR A 3 4.94 10.33 -31.32
N PRO A 4 4.06 11.31 -31.05
CA PRO A 4 3.97 11.94 -29.74
C PRO A 4 3.10 11.17 -28.75
N SER A 5 3.71 10.88 -27.60
CA SER A 5 3.05 10.57 -26.34
C SER A 5 2.06 11.70 -26.00
N MET A 6 0.82 11.33 -25.66
CA MET A 6 -0.18 12.26 -25.12
C MET A 6 0.28 12.75 -23.74
N MET A 7 1.10 13.79 -23.74
CA MET A 7 1.47 14.54 -22.55
C MET A 7 0.32 15.50 -22.18
N LYS A 8 -0.21 15.38 -20.95
CA LYS A 8 -1.11 16.37 -20.34
C LYS A 8 -0.33 17.68 -20.13
N HIS A 9 -0.61 18.70 -20.94
CA HIS A 9 -0.14 20.07 -20.69
C HIS A 9 -1.16 20.82 -19.82
N HIS A 10 -0.73 21.31 -18.66
CA HIS A 10 -1.51 22.19 -17.79
C HIS A 10 -1.06 23.65 -18.02
N GLN A 11 -1.92 24.48 -18.59
CA GLN A 11 -1.75 25.94 -18.62
C GLN A 11 -2.57 26.54 -17.47
N GLY A 12 -1.89 27.11 -16.48
CA GLY A 12 -2.50 27.88 -15.39
C GLY A 12 -2.28 29.38 -15.63
N SER A 13 -3.37 30.12 -15.80
CA SER A 13 -3.40 31.58 -15.87
C SER A 13 -3.55 32.14 -14.44
N GLN A 14 -2.58 32.92 -13.97
CA GLN A 14 -2.72 33.72 -12.74
C GLN A 14 -2.85 35.20 -13.11
N GLN A 15 -3.99 35.80 -12.79
CA GLN A 15 -4.16 37.26 -12.71
C GLN A 15 -3.96 37.69 -11.25
N GLN A 16 -2.90 38.46 -11.01
CA GLN A 16 -2.71 39.24 -9.79
C GLN A 16 -3.38 40.60 -9.96
N GLN A 17 -4.20 41.01 -9.00
CA GLN A 17 -4.60 42.40 -8.83
C GLN A 17 -4.11 42.91 -7.48
N HIS A 18 -3.30 43.95 -7.57
CA HIS A 18 -2.67 44.71 -6.51
C HIS A 18 -3.52 45.96 -6.28
N CYS A 19 -3.94 46.22 -5.04
CA CYS A 19 -4.42 47.55 -4.65
C CYS A 19 -3.70 47.98 -3.37
N GLN A 20 -2.84 48.98 -3.56
CA GLN A 20 -2.19 49.79 -2.54
C GLN A 20 -3.24 50.64 -1.80
N ASN A 21 -3.01 50.87 -0.51
CA ASN A 21 -3.59 52.01 0.19
C ASN A 21 -2.51 52.61 1.10
N ASP A 22 -2.02 53.76 0.69
CA ASP A 22 -1.28 54.71 1.50
C ASP A 22 -2.15 55.19 2.67
N ARG A 23 -1.57 55.29 3.88
CA ARG A 23 -2.01 56.28 4.86
C ARG A 23 -0.87 56.71 5.77
N THR A 24 -0.86 58.02 5.94
CA THR A 24 0.11 58.92 6.54
C THR A 24 0.15 58.88 8.07
N HIS A 25 1.30 59.28 8.61
CA HIS A 25 1.56 59.57 10.02
C HIS A 25 0.63 60.64 10.61
N ASN A 26 0.23 60.46 11.89
CA ASN A 26 0.41 61.52 12.89
C ASN A 26 0.39 60.97 14.35
N PRO A 27 1.06 61.64 15.30
CA PRO A 27 1.36 61.15 16.65
C PRO A 27 0.38 61.70 17.70
N SER A 28 0.13 60.99 18.81
CA SER A 28 -0.32 61.62 20.07
C SER A 28 -0.19 60.71 21.28
N ASN A 29 -0.01 61.37 22.42
CA ASN A 29 0.38 60.85 23.72
C ASN A 29 -0.71 60.06 24.47
N SER A 30 -0.19 59.26 25.40
CA SER A 30 -0.80 58.38 26.39
C SER A 30 -1.89 58.97 27.30
N ILE A 31 -2.89 58.13 27.62
CA ILE A 31 -3.63 58.13 28.90
C ILE A 31 -3.62 56.68 29.43
N PRO A 32 -3.25 56.41 30.69
CA PRO A 32 -3.26 55.04 31.22
C PRO A 32 -4.68 54.64 31.65
N ALA A 33 -5.28 53.69 30.95
CA ALA A 33 -6.52 53.05 31.37
C ALA A 33 -6.21 51.91 32.35
N GLN A 34 -6.88 51.93 33.49
CA GLN A 34 -6.76 50.93 34.56
C GLN A 34 -7.15 49.54 34.06
N HIS A 35 -6.28 48.56 34.28
CA HIS A 35 -6.53 47.14 33.98
C HIS A 35 -7.56 46.56 34.96
N HIS A 36 -8.76 46.29 34.46
CA HIS A 36 -9.57 45.20 35.00
C HIS A 36 -9.12 43.90 34.32
N PRO A 37 -8.68 42.87 35.04
CA PRO A 37 -8.39 41.58 34.42
C PRO A 37 -9.71 41.02 33.88
N LEU A 38 -9.77 40.79 32.56
CA LEU A 38 -10.80 39.94 31.97
C LEU A 38 -10.78 38.59 32.72
N PRO A 39 -11.94 37.98 32.98
CA PRO A 39 -11.96 36.61 33.49
C PRO A 39 -11.19 35.74 32.50
N THR A 40 -10.18 35.03 33.01
CA THR A 40 -9.48 34.01 32.24
C THR A 40 -10.53 33.07 31.64
N PRO A 41 -10.51 32.82 30.31
CA PRO A 41 -11.38 31.82 29.73
C PRO A 41 -11.15 30.50 30.49
N PRO A 42 -12.20 29.71 30.75
CA PRO A 42 -12.03 28.41 31.38
C PRO A 42 -10.97 27.64 30.58
N PRO A 43 -10.05 26.91 31.24
CA PRO A 43 -9.05 26.14 30.53
C PRO A 43 -9.78 25.27 29.51
N ALA A 44 -9.39 25.40 28.23
CA ALA A 44 -10.01 24.64 27.16
C ALA A 44 -9.98 23.16 27.58
N THR A 45 -11.17 22.54 27.65
CA THR A 45 -11.28 21.13 28.00
C THR A 45 -10.61 20.36 26.88
N LYS A 46 -9.38 19.89 27.11
CA LYS A 46 -8.67 19.03 26.18
C LYS A 46 -9.56 17.82 25.87
N GLN A 47 -9.58 17.43 24.59
CA GLN A 47 -10.35 16.30 24.11
C GLN A 47 -9.39 15.21 23.66
N GLU A 48 -9.80 13.94 23.76
CA GLU A 48 -8.92 12.82 23.43
C GLU A 48 -9.29 12.17 22.09
N ILE A 49 -8.26 11.78 21.33
CA ILE A 49 -8.36 11.00 20.10
C ILE A 49 -7.59 9.70 20.29
N CYS A 50 -8.23 8.56 20.03
CA CYS A 50 -7.56 7.27 20.01
C CYS A 50 -6.83 7.06 18.67
N VAL A 51 -5.52 6.81 18.73
CA VAL A 51 -4.71 6.43 17.56
C VAL A 51 -4.15 5.03 17.76
N TYR A 52 -4.54 4.11 16.88
CA TYR A 52 -4.16 2.71 16.97
C TYR A 52 -2.84 2.44 16.23
N LEU A 53 -1.90 1.81 16.93
CA LEU A 53 -0.67 1.29 16.37
C LEU A 53 -0.84 -0.16 15.93
N LEU A 54 -0.15 -0.57 14.86
CA LEU A 54 -0.16 -1.96 14.39
C LEU A 54 0.59 -2.94 15.33
N THR A 55 1.19 -2.41 16.41
CA THR A 55 1.70 -3.16 17.55
C THR A 55 0.61 -3.60 18.55
N LYS A 56 -0.67 -3.31 18.26
CA LYS A 56 -1.84 -3.53 19.15
C LYS A 56 -1.87 -2.60 20.37
N VAL A 57 -1.25 -1.44 20.25
CA VAL A 57 -1.28 -0.36 21.26
C VAL A 57 -2.24 0.73 20.78
N CYS A 58 -2.98 1.34 21.70
CA CYS A 58 -3.80 2.52 21.43
C CYS A 58 -3.20 3.70 22.20
N LEU A 59 -2.86 4.77 21.48
CA LEU A 59 -2.41 6.03 22.07
C LEU A 59 -3.62 6.93 22.30
N CYS A 60 -3.70 7.56 23.47
CA CYS A 60 -4.72 8.55 23.78
C CYS A 60 -4.14 9.95 23.59
N VAL A 61 -4.39 10.56 22.42
CA VAL A 61 -3.81 11.85 22.04
C VAL A 61 -4.71 12.98 22.49
N GLU A 62 -4.21 13.83 23.39
CA GLU A 62 -4.90 15.04 23.83
C GLU A 62 -4.79 16.17 22.78
N VAL A 63 -5.91 16.64 22.26
CA VAL A 63 -5.99 17.78 21.32
C VAL A 63 -6.87 18.90 21.88
N ASN A 64 -6.64 20.12 21.39
CA ASN A 64 -7.41 21.29 21.84
C ASN A 64 -8.87 21.25 21.37
N SER A 65 -9.14 20.69 20.18
CA SER A 65 -10.47 20.66 19.57
C SER A 65 -10.55 19.55 18.51
N LEU A 66 -11.39 18.53 18.73
CA LEU A 66 -11.54 17.39 17.82
C LEU A 66 -11.86 17.80 16.37
N PRO A 67 -12.82 18.73 16.10
CA PRO A 67 -13.17 19.10 14.73
C PRO A 67 -12.11 19.95 14.01
N MET A 68 -11.14 20.50 14.75
CA MET A 68 -10.09 21.37 14.23
C MET A 68 -8.74 20.67 14.13
N ALA A 69 -8.50 19.66 14.97
CA ALA A 69 -7.25 18.90 15.01
C ALA A 69 -6.92 18.33 13.63
N THR A 70 -5.74 18.70 13.12
CA THR A 70 -5.24 18.21 11.84
C THR A 70 -4.44 16.94 12.02
N SER A 71 -4.21 16.24 10.90
CA SER A 71 -3.41 15.02 10.92
C SER A 71 -1.96 15.33 11.31
N ASP A 72 -1.42 16.46 10.85
CA ASP A 72 -0.06 16.93 11.19
C ASP A 72 0.08 17.23 12.69
N GLU A 73 -0.87 17.98 13.27
CA GLU A 73 -0.89 18.31 14.71
C GLU A 73 -0.89 17.04 15.57
N ILE A 74 -1.72 16.05 15.21
CA ILE A 74 -1.80 14.77 15.95
C ILE A 74 -0.49 13.99 15.84
N ILE A 75 0.16 13.97 14.67
CA ILE A 75 1.46 13.31 14.47
C ILE A 75 2.55 13.99 15.29
N GLU A 76 2.58 15.31 15.33
CA GLU A 76 3.53 16.08 16.15
C GLU A 76 3.38 15.78 17.64
N ILE A 77 2.13 15.73 18.14
CA ILE A 77 1.86 15.37 19.54
C ILE A 77 2.36 13.95 19.84
N ILE A 78 2.05 12.96 18.98
CA ILE A 78 2.53 11.58 19.14
C ILE A 78 4.06 11.52 19.15
N ALA A 79 4.73 12.29 18.28
CA ALA A 79 6.18 12.27 18.17
C ALA A 79 6.85 12.86 19.43
N GLN A 80 6.25 13.91 20.01
CA GLN A 80 6.76 14.64 21.17
C GLN A 80 6.35 14.02 22.52
N ASP A 81 5.48 13.02 22.52
CA ASP A 81 5.07 12.33 23.76
C ASP A 81 6.20 11.49 24.34
N ASP A 82 6.94 12.06 25.29
CA ASP A 82 8.05 11.42 25.97
C ASP A 82 7.66 10.22 26.86
N ALA A 83 6.39 10.10 27.24
CA ALA A 83 5.91 9.07 28.15
C ALA A 83 5.63 7.75 27.42
N GLU A 84 4.99 7.82 26.25
CA GLU A 84 4.61 6.62 25.49
C GLU A 84 5.60 6.34 24.35
N MET A 85 5.80 7.31 23.46
CA MET A 85 6.38 7.07 22.15
C MET A 85 7.79 7.62 21.99
N ASN A 86 8.10 8.83 22.46
CA ASN A 86 9.40 9.52 22.38
C ASN A 86 10.12 9.20 21.06
N LEU A 87 9.48 9.56 19.95
CA LEU A 87 9.98 9.23 18.63
C LEU A 87 11.02 10.27 18.20
N PRO A 88 12.05 9.87 17.44
CA PRO A 88 12.93 10.85 16.82
C PRO A 88 12.10 11.79 15.94
N SER A 89 12.51 13.06 15.83
CA SER A 89 11.81 14.05 14.97
C SER A 89 11.63 13.56 13.53
N GLN A 90 12.58 12.78 13.03
CA GLN A 90 12.56 12.16 11.70
C GLN A 90 11.42 11.15 11.53
N ALA A 91 10.86 10.56 12.59
CA ALA A 91 9.78 9.58 12.52
C ALA A 91 8.50 10.15 11.88
N THR A 92 8.31 11.47 11.95
CA THR A 92 7.20 12.16 11.29
C THR A 92 7.24 12.03 9.76
N GLU A 93 8.42 11.79 9.16
CA GLU A 93 8.54 11.47 7.73
C GLU A 93 8.18 10.00 7.42
N PHE A 94 8.35 9.12 8.41
CA PHE A 94 8.24 7.66 8.24
C PHE A 94 6.80 7.17 8.30
N PHE A 95 5.97 7.88 9.06
CA PHE A 95 4.60 7.48 9.34
C PHE A 95 3.62 8.57 8.92
N ALA A 96 2.37 8.16 8.72
CA ALA A 96 1.24 9.01 8.46
C ALA A 96 0.03 8.48 9.24
N LEU A 97 -0.98 9.32 9.38
CA LEU A 97 -2.28 8.88 9.89
C LEU A 97 -3.11 8.30 8.75
N TRP A 98 -3.80 7.21 9.05
CA TRP A 98 -4.69 6.50 8.15
C TRP A 98 -6.05 6.31 8.78
N MET A 99 -7.11 6.56 8.00
CA MET A 99 -8.47 6.22 8.37
C MET A 99 -8.79 4.83 7.78
N THR A 100 -9.02 3.86 8.66
CA THR A 100 -8.99 2.44 8.29
C THR A 100 -10.23 1.71 8.80
N SER A 101 -10.84 0.91 7.94
CA SER A 101 -11.91 -0.04 8.25
C SER A 101 -11.67 -1.34 7.45
N PRO A 102 -12.44 -2.42 7.70
CA PRO A 102 -12.41 -3.59 6.83
C PRO A 102 -12.77 -3.33 5.35
N LEU A 103 -13.39 -2.18 5.02
CA LEU A 103 -13.91 -1.89 3.67
C LEU A 103 -13.07 -0.87 2.89
N LEU A 104 -12.37 0.03 3.59
CA LEU A 104 -11.64 1.14 2.98
C LEU A 104 -10.51 1.61 3.91
N GLU A 105 -9.37 1.93 3.30
CA GLU A 105 -8.17 2.48 3.93
C GLU A 105 -7.76 3.76 3.20
N LEU A 106 -7.57 4.85 3.94
CA LEU A 106 -7.21 6.16 3.39
C LEU A 106 -6.06 6.79 4.18
N GLN A 107 -4.90 6.99 3.54
CA GLN A 107 -3.87 7.86 4.11
C GLN A 107 -4.37 9.30 4.14
N LEU A 108 -4.24 9.95 5.28
CA LEU A 108 -4.65 11.34 5.47
C LEU A 108 -3.53 12.29 5.04
N LYS A 109 -3.91 13.45 4.49
CA LYS A 109 -2.99 14.55 4.21
C LYS A 109 -2.74 15.35 5.50
N PRO A 110 -1.62 16.09 5.61
CA PRO A 110 -1.29 16.86 6.82
C PRO A 110 -2.43 17.77 7.29
N ASP A 111 -3.13 18.43 6.36
CA ASP A 111 -4.23 19.37 6.62
C ASP A 111 -5.60 18.70 6.84
N HIS A 112 -5.72 17.39 6.60
CA HIS A 112 -6.97 16.68 6.84
C HIS A 112 -7.29 16.59 8.33
N ARG A 113 -8.57 16.70 8.65
CA ARG A 113 -9.08 16.60 10.03
C ARG A 113 -9.77 15.24 10.24
N PRO A 114 -9.16 14.30 11.00
CA PRO A 114 -9.67 12.94 11.12
C PRO A 114 -11.12 12.86 11.60
N TYR A 115 -11.50 13.73 12.54
CA TYR A 115 -12.87 13.80 13.07
C TYR A 115 -13.91 14.02 11.97
N LEU A 116 -13.67 14.99 11.07
CA LEU A 116 -14.61 15.30 9.99
C LEU A 116 -14.70 14.19 8.94
N ILE A 117 -13.62 13.44 8.74
CA ILE A 117 -13.61 12.28 7.85
C ILE A 117 -14.44 11.14 8.45
N ARG A 118 -14.28 10.88 9.75
CA ARG A 118 -15.08 9.88 10.48
C ARG A 118 -16.57 10.20 10.42
N GLU A 119 -16.95 11.45 10.65
CA GLU A 119 -18.36 11.91 10.59
C GLU A 119 -19.02 11.64 9.22
N ARG A 120 -18.22 11.63 8.14
CA ARG A 120 -18.70 11.41 6.76
C ARG A 120 -18.37 10.01 6.24
N TRP A 121 -17.94 9.08 7.10
CA TRP A 121 -17.39 7.80 6.65
C TRP A 121 -18.32 7.02 5.72
N SER A 122 -19.62 6.98 6.02
CA SER A 122 -20.64 6.34 5.17
C SER A 122 -20.69 6.92 3.75
N GLU A 123 -20.41 8.22 3.58
CA GLU A 123 -20.33 8.87 2.27
C GLU A 123 -19.08 8.39 1.49
N TYR A 124 -17.95 8.26 2.19
CA TYR A 124 -16.72 7.69 1.61
C TYR A 124 -16.94 6.24 1.18
N LEU A 125 -17.53 5.41 2.03
CA LEU A 125 -17.84 4.02 1.71
C LEU A 125 -18.77 3.93 0.49
N LYS A 126 -19.85 4.71 0.46
CA LYS A 126 -20.79 4.73 -0.68
C LYS A 126 -20.09 5.09 -1.99
N LYS A 127 -19.14 6.05 -1.93
CA LYS A 127 -18.41 6.54 -3.09
C LYS A 127 -17.34 5.55 -3.58
N TYR A 128 -16.57 4.98 -2.66
CA TYR A 128 -15.34 4.25 -2.98
C TYR A 128 -15.44 2.73 -2.84
N THR A 129 -16.60 2.19 -2.45
CA THR A 129 -16.78 0.75 -2.23
C THR A 129 -18.12 0.24 -2.75
N PHE A 130 -18.30 -1.08 -2.71
CA PHE A 130 -19.58 -1.76 -2.94
C PHE A 130 -20.27 -2.14 -1.63
N ALA A 131 -20.04 -1.38 -0.56
CA ALA A 131 -20.65 -1.62 0.74
C ALA A 131 -22.18 -1.73 0.63
N SER A 132 -22.72 -2.80 1.20
CA SER A 132 -24.17 -2.98 1.37
C SER A 132 -24.74 -1.92 2.31
N LYS A 133 -26.06 -1.71 2.28
CA LYS A 133 -26.74 -0.78 3.20
C LYS A 133 -26.38 -1.05 4.67
N ARG A 134 -26.37 -2.32 5.08
CA ARG A 134 -25.97 -2.73 6.44
C ARG A 134 -24.53 -2.31 6.76
N GLN A 135 -23.60 -2.54 5.83
CA GLN A 135 -22.20 -2.13 6.01
C GLN A 135 -22.06 -0.62 6.14
N LEU A 136 -22.80 0.17 5.34
CA LEU A 136 -22.79 1.63 5.45
C LEU A 136 -23.28 2.15 6.82
N GLU A 137 -24.17 1.40 7.48
CA GLU A 137 -24.75 1.77 8.78
C GLU A 137 -23.89 1.31 9.96
N THR A 138 -23.10 0.24 9.82
CA THR A 138 -22.37 -0.39 10.93
C THR A 138 -20.85 -0.29 10.86
N ASP A 139 -20.29 0.03 9.69
CA ASP A 139 -18.84 0.15 9.53
C ASP A 139 -18.36 1.49 10.11
N GLU A 140 -17.47 1.41 11.10
CA GLU A 140 -16.81 2.58 11.69
C GLU A 140 -15.30 2.50 11.45
N PRO A 141 -14.67 3.59 11.00
CA PRO A 141 -13.25 3.61 10.81
C PRO A 141 -12.52 3.88 12.12
N VAL A 142 -11.29 3.39 12.21
CA VAL A 142 -10.33 3.74 13.25
C VAL A 142 -9.20 4.60 12.67
N LEU A 143 -8.69 5.50 13.50
CA LEU A 143 -7.49 6.27 13.17
C LEU A 143 -6.26 5.42 13.53
N THR A 144 -5.38 5.23 12.56
CA THR A 144 -4.20 4.36 12.69
C THR A 144 -2.93 5.11 12.32
N PHE A 145 -1.82 4.79 12.98
CA PHE A 145 -0.50 5.32 12.67
C PHE A 145 0.31 4.25 11.93
N GLN A 146 0.54 4.47 10.63
CA GLN A 146 1.13 3.48 9.72
C GLN A 146 2.20 4.14 8.85
N ARG A 147 2.98 3.34 8.13
CA ARG A 147 4.02 3.79 7.21
C ARG A 147 3.44 4.80 6.22
N ASN A 148 4.17 5.88 5.99
CA ASN A 148 3.82 6.84 4.95
C ASN A 148 4.08 6.21 3.57
N VAL A 149 3.06 6.14 2.70
CA VAL A 149 3.19 5.59 1.35
C VAL A 149 4.26 6.32 0.51
N PHE A 150 4.54 7.59 0.83
CA PHE A 150 5.56 8.43 0.19
C PHE A 150 6.96 8.27 0.80
N LEU A 151 7.14 7.45 1.84
CA LEU A 151 8.45 7.20 2.45
C LEU A 151 9.39 6.51 1.45
N ASP A 152 10.59 7.09 1.29
CA ASP A 152 11.68 6.48 0.54
C ASP A 152 12.20 5.22 1.23
N LYS A 153 12.20 4.10 0.51
CA LYS A 153 12.67 2.82 1.01
C LYS A 153 14.15 2.85 1.38
N GLU A 154 14.97 3.66 0.70
CA GLU A 154 16.40 3.78 1.05
C GLU A 154 16.60 4.50 2.40
N LYS A 155 15.82 5.56 2.67
CA LYS A 155 15.79 6.20 4.00
C LYS A 155 15.34 5.20 5.07
N GLU A 156 14.38 4.35 4.74
CA GLU A 156 13.87 3.35 5.67
C GLU A 156 14.94 2.31 6.05
N LYS A 157 15.77 1.88 5.10
CA LYS A 157 16.86 0.92 5.34
C LYS A 157 17.94 1.44 6.30
N GLU A 158 18.17 2.75 6.26
CA GLU A 158 19.16 3.44 7.09
C GLU A 158 18.69 3.62 8.55
N MET A 159 17.39 3.49 8.83
CA MET A 159 16.81 3.70 10.14
C MET A 159 17.39 2.76 11.21
N GLN A 160 17.87 3.35 12.31
CA GLN A 160 18.44 2.62 13.44
C GLN A 160 17.58 2.70 14.72
N GLU A 161 16.53 3.52 14.74
CA GLU A 161 15.72 3.72 15.93
C GLU A 161 14.78 2.54 16.19
N MET A 162 14.98 1.88 17.34
CA MET A 162 14.28 0.64 17.70
C MET A 162 12.76 0.77 17.63
N LYS A 163 12.19 1.88 18.12
CA LYS A 163 10.73 2.09 18.14
C LYS A 163 10.16 2.22 16.73
N VAL A 164 10.86 2.95 15.85
CA VAL A 164 10.50 3.10 14.43
C VAL A 164 10.57 1.75 13.72
N VAL A 165 11.68 1.02 13.88
CA VAL A 165 11.87 -0.32 13.30
C VAL A 165 10.79 -1.29 13.79
N ARG A 166 10.41 -1.23 15.06
CA ARG A 166 9.35 -2.08 15.64
C ARG A 166 7.99 -1.80 14.99
N MET A 167 7.64 -0.55 14.75
CA MET A 167 6.37 -0.18 14.10
C MET A 167 6.34 -0.63 12.64
N LEU A 168 7.42 -0.37 11.88
CA LEU A 168 7.56 -0.85 10.50
C LEU A 168 7.46 -2.39 10.43
N TYR A 169 8.13 -3.09 11.35
CA TYR A 169 8.05 -4.55 11.46
C TYR A 169 6.62 -5.02 11.75
N ALA A 170 5.91 -4.37 12.68
CA ALA A 170 4.55 -4.75 13.03
C ALA A 170 3.59 -4.63 11.83
N GLU A 171 3.75 -3.58 11.03
CA GLU A 171 3.02 -3.39 9.78
C GLU A 171 3.39 -4.42 8.71
N ALA A 172 4.69 -4.65 8.50
CA ALA A 172 5.16 -5.64 7.53
C ALA A 172 4.66 -7.05 7.88
N ARG A 173 4.72 -7.42 9.17
CA ARG A 173 4.17 -8.69 9.67
C ARG A 173 2.67 -8.81 9.40
N GLY A 174 1.89 -7.76 9.67
CA GLY A 174 0.46 -7.75 9.37
C GLY A 174 0.19 -7.99 7.88
N ASN A 175 0.88 -7.26 7.01
CA ASN A 175 0.74 -7.43 5.56
C ASN A 175 1.14 -8.83 5.05
N VAL A 176 2.13 -9.48 5.67
CA VAL A 176 2.48 -10.88 5.35
C VAL A 176 1.37 -11.83 5.78
N LEU A 177 0.89 -11.74 7.02
CA LEU A 177 -0.13 -12.63 7.57
C LEU A 177 -1.48 -12.48 6.86
N ASP A 178 -1.86 -11.26 6.50
CA ASP A 178 -3.07 -10.95 5.75
C ASP A 178 -2.98 -11.35 4.27
N GLY A 179 -1.82 -11.82 3.80
CA GLY A 179 -1.58 -12.20 2.41
C GLY A 179 -1.47 -11.01 1.44
N ARG A 180 -1.39 -9.78 1.95
CA ARG A 180 -1.15 -8.55 1.17
C ARG A 180 0.26 -8.50 0.59
N TYR A 181 1.21 -9.18 1.24
CA TYR A 181 2.52 -9.49 0.68
C TYR A 181 2.58 -10.97 0.24
N PRO A 182 2.11 -11.29 -0.98
CA PRO A 182 2.34 -12.60 -1.60
C PRO A 182 3.77 -13.10 -1.40
N CYS A 183 3.96 -14.25 -0.77
CA CYS A 183 5.27 -14.89 -0.64
C CYS A 183 5.18 -16.39 -0.95
N GLU A 184 6.26 -16.95 -1.49
CA GLU A 184 6.45 -18.39 -1.61
C GLU A 184 6.42 -19.04 -0.23
N THR A 185 5.97 -20.30 -0.14
CA THR A 185 5.77 -20.96 1.16
C THR A 185 7.05 -21.02 1.99
N GLU A 186 8.20 -21.28 1.38
CA GLU A 186 9.51 -21.24 2.07
C GLU A 186 9.82 -19.87 2.66
N ASP A 187 9.56 -18.80 1.91
CA ASP A 187 9.79 -17.43 2.35
C ASP A 187 8.91 -17.12 3.56
N CYS A 188 7.64 -17.53 3.53
CA CYS A 188 6.72 -17.33 4.64
C CYS A 188 7.13 -18.15 5.89
N ILE A 189 7.71 -19.35 5.74
CA ILE A 189 8.26 -20.13 6.89
C ILE A 189 9.44 -19.41 7.55
N VAL A 190 10.34 -18.83 6.77
CA VAL A 190 11.49 -18.06 7.31
C VAL A 190 10.99 -16.86 8.10
N LEU A 191 10.06 -16.09 7.55
CA LEU A 191 9.43 -14.95 8.22
C LEU A 191 8.69 -15.38 9.49
N GLY A 192 7.92 -16.46 9.43
CA GLY A 192 7.20 -17.02 10.58
C GLY A 192 8.14 -17.46 11.70
N ALA A 193 9.31 -18.00 11.38
CA ALA A 193 10.30 -18.39 12.39
C ALA A 193 10.92 -17.18 13.11
N ILE A 194 11.21 -16.09 12.37
CA ILE A 194 11.66 -14.83 12.96
C ILE A 194 10.57 -14.26 13.89
N GLN A 195 9.31 -14.29 13.44
CA GLN A 195 8.17 -13.86 14.24
C GLN A 195 8.01 -14.70 15.52
N ALA A 196 8.07 -16.03 15.41
CA ALA A 196 8.03 -16.92 16.57
C ALA A 196 9.15 -16.60 17.57
N ARG A 197 10.36 -16.30 17.10
CA ARG A 197 11.48 -15.90 17.95
C ARG A 197 11.24 -14.56 18.66
N LEU A 198 10.59 -13.60 17.99
CA LEU A 198 10.26 -12.29 18.56
C LEU A 198 9.11 -12.36 19.58
N GLU A 199 8.11 -13.22 19.35
CA GLU A 199 6.92 -13.30 20.19
C GLU A 199 7.06 -14.29 21.35
N LEU A 200 7.80 -15.38 21.16
CA LEU A 200 7.91 -16.49 22.12
C LEU A 200 9.26 -16.55 22.83
N GLY A 201 10.23 -15.74 22.41
CA GLY A 201 11.60 -15.81 22.92
C GLY A 201 12.40 -16.98 22.33
N PRO A 202 13.51 -17.41 22.97
CA PRO A 202 14.29 -18.57 22.52
C PRO A 202 13.49 -19.87 22.47
N TYR A 203 13.85 -20.77 21.54
CA TYR A 203 13.17 -22.05 21.41
C TYR A 203 13.32 -22.93 22.66
N ASP A 204 12.20 -23.36 23.23
CA ASP A 204 12.11 -24.30 24.35
C ASP A 204 11.38 -25.58 23.88
N PRO A 205 12.05 -26.74 23.77
CA PRO A 205 11.43 -27.98 23.28
C PRO A 205 10.28 -28.49 24.16
N ALA A 206 10.23 -28.10 25.45
CA ALA A 206 9.14 -28.51 26.33
C ALA A 206 7.86 -27.70 26.08
N LYS A 207 7.99 -26.45 25.63
CA LYS A 207 6.85 -25.54 25.37
C LYS A 207 6.45 -25.52 23.91
N HIS A 208 7.42 -25.44 23.01
CA HIS A 208 7.23 -25.21 21.57
C HIS A 208 7.13 -26.54 20.82
N THR A 209 6.19 -27.38 21.24
CA THR A 209 5.93 -28.68 20.62
C THR A 209 5.26 -28.53 19.25
N LEU A 210 5.22 -29.61 18.46
CA LEU A 210 4.47 -29.59 17.20
C LEU A 210 2.97 -29.30 17.41
N GLU A 211 2.40 -29.75 18.52
CA GLU A 211 0.99 -29.51 18.83
C GLU A 211 0.70 -28.04 19.14
N PHE A 212 1.64 -27.38 19.82
CA PHE A 212 1.58 -25.95 20.04
C PHE A 212 1.57 -25.15 18.73
N PHE A 213 2.34 -25.58 17.72
CA PHE A 213 2.31 -24.93 16.41
C PHE A 213 1.07 -25.28 15.61
N ARG A 214 0.53 -26.51 15.68
CA ARG A 214 -0.73 -26.88 15.00
C ARG A 214 -1.89 -26.01 15.41
N THR A 215 -2.01 -25.72 16.69
CA THR A 215 -3.11 -24.89 17.22
C THR A 215 -2.96 -23.40 16.90
N ARG A 216 -1.75 -22.94 16.55
CA ARG A 216 -1.42 -21.52 16.38
C ARG A 216 -0.71 -21.19 15.07
N ILE A 217 -0.80 -22.08 14.07
CA ILE A 217 -0.02 -21.94 12.83
C ILE A 217 -0.35 -20.65 12.07
N ARG A 218 -1.61 -20.22 12.15
CA ARG A 218 -2.14 -18.98 11.56
C ARG A 218 -1.66 -17.71 12.26
N ASP A 219 -1.12 -17.82 13.47
CA ASP A 219 -0.50 -16.67 14.14
C ASP A 219 0.83 -16.32 13.47
N PHE A 220 1.51 -17.29 12.83
CA PHE A 220 2.85 -17.13 12.26
C PHE A 220 2.90 -17.20 10.74
N LEU A 221 1.91 -17.81 10.09
CA LEU A 221 1.89 -18.03 8.65
C LEU A 221 0.58 -17.56 8.01
N PRO A 222 0.64 -16.99 6.79
CA PRO A 222 -0.56 -16.69 6.03
C PRO A 222 -1.32 -17.96 5.62
N GLU A 223 -2.60 -17.80 5.31
CA GLU A 223 -3.53 -18.90 5.01
C GLU A 223 -3.04 -19.82 3.88
N HIS A 224 -2.38 -19.30 2.84
CA HIS A 224 -1.86 -20.12 1.74
C HIS A 224 -0.66 -20.98 2.15
N ALA A 225 0.14 -20.53 3.11
CA ALA A 225 1.31 -21.24 3.63
C ALA A 225 0.92 -22.27 4.72
N CYS A 226 -0.27 -22.17 5.29
CA CYS A 226 -0.81 -23.15 6.25
C CYS A 226 -1.22 -24.47 5.59
N ARG A 227 -1.39 -24.51 4.25
CA ARG A 227 -1.93 -25.69 3.56
C ARG A 227 -0.83 -26.68 3.19
N SER A 228 -0.92 -27.88 3.75
CA SER A 228 -0.14 -29.03 3.27
C SER A 228 -0.69 -29.52 1.92
N HIS A 229 0.03 -29.28 0.82
CA HIS A 229 -0.33 -29.71 -0.54
C HIS A 229 -0.60 -31.22 -0.71
N TRP A 230 -0.26 -32.02 0.30
CA TRP A 230 -0.20 -33.49 0.35
C TRP A 230 -1.17 -34.08 1.38
N PHE A 231 -2.03 -33.25 2.01
CA PHE A 231 -3.07 -33.72 2.94
C PHE A 231 -4.07 -34.67 2.28
N LEU A 232 -4.37 -34.46 0.98
CA LEU A 232 -5.29 -35.30 0.20
C LEU A 232 -4.77 -36.72 -0.10
N LEU A 233 -3.47 -36.99 0.11
CA LEU A 233 -2.85 -38.28 -0.22
C LEU A 233 -2.46 -39.10 1.02
N GLY A 234 -2.82 -38.68 2.23
CA GLY A 234 -2.51 -39.40 3.49
C GLY A 234 -1.02 -39.51 3.83
N LEU A 235 -0.13 -39.09 2.92
CA LEU A 235 1.31 -38.98 3.13
C LEU A 235 1.65 -37.79 4.03
N GLY A 236 0.68 -36.86 4.17
CA GLY A 236 0.54 -35.56 4.88
C GLY A 236 1.15 -35.26 6.26
N ALA A 237 1.83 -36.19 6.94
CA ALA A 237 2.18 -36.00 8.35
C ALA A 237 3.65 -35.67 8.66
N LYS A 238 4.62 -36.06 7.81
CA LYS A 238 6.07 -35.92 8.12
C LYS A 238 6.72 -34.54 7.90
N ASN A 239 6.29 -33.73 6.91
CA ASN A 239 6.88 -32.41 6.56
C ASN A 239 5.84 -31.26 6.52
N GLY A 240 4.94 -31.18 7.52
CA GLY A 240 3.92 -30.12 7.60
C GLY A 240 4.47 -28.72 7.86
N PRO A 241 3.68 -27.66 7.62
CA PRO A 241 4.10 -26.28 7.87
C PRO A 241 4.50 -26.05 9.33
N GLU A 242 3.85 -26.71 10.29
CA GLU A 242 4.17 -26.62 11.72
C GLU A 242 5.55 -27.16 12.03
N ARG A 243 5.92 -28.28 11.39
CA ARG A 243 7.23 -28.90 11.57
C ARG A 243 8.31 -28.02 10.98
N ARG A 244 8.10 -27.54 9.75
CA ARG A 244 9.05 -26.65 9.08
C ARG A 244 9.26 -25.35 9.86
N LEU A 245 8.16 -24.75 10.34
CA LEU A 245 8.22 -23.58 11.21
C LEU A 245 9.01 -23.87 12.48
N ALA A 246 8.72 -24.98 13.17
CA ALA A 246 9.44 -25.37 14.39
C ALA A 246 10.94 -25.62 14.14
N GLU A 247 11.30 -26.24 13.01
CA GLU A 247 12.69 -26.49 12.62
C GLU A 247 13.45 -25.18 12.36
N HIS A 248 12.87 -24.25 11.60
CA HIS A 248 13.46 -22.93 11.36
C HIS A 248 13.53 -22.06 12.62
N TYR A 249 12.50 -22.10 13.46
CA TYR A 249 12.50 -21.40 14.73
C TYR A 249 13.57 -21.94 15.68
N ARG A 250 13.71 -23.27 15.78
CA ARG A 250 14.79 -23.92 16.54
C ARG A 250 16.18 -23.55 16.03
N ALA A 251 16.33 -23.39 14.71
CA ALA A 251 17.59 -22.99 14.09
C ALA A 251 17.94 -21.50 14.30
N THR A 252 16.97 -20.68 14.74
CA THR A 252 17.19 -19.24 14.97
C THR A 252 18.01 -19.03 16.25
N PRO A 253 19.20 -18.41 16.20
CA PRO A 253 20.06 -18.28 17.36
C PRO A 253 19.43 -17.52 18.53
N SER A 254 19.67 -18.00 19.75
CA SER A 254 19.07 -17.44 20.98
C SER A 254 19.67 -16.09 21.38
N ASN A 255 20.92 -15.80 21.01
CA ASN A 255 21.67 -14.61 21.39
C ASN A 255 21.44 -13.38 20.49
N ILE A 256 20.65 -13.50 19.42
CA ILE A 256 20.35 -12.36 18.54
C ILE A 256 19.35 -11.42 19.23
N LYS A 257 19.68 -10.13 19.24
CA LYS A 257 18.80 -9.06 19.75
C LYS A 257 17.58 -8.88 18.85
N ASP A 258 16.42 -8.59 19.44
CA ASP A 258 15.15 -8.37 18.72
C ASP A 258 15.26 -7.32 17.61
N PHE A 259 16.03 -6.26 17.81
CA PHE A 259 16.31 -5.26 16.77
C PHE A 259 16.83 -5.89 15.48
N LYS A 260 17.81 -6.79 15.58
CA LYS A 260 18.42 -7.47 14.43
C LYS A 260 17.43 -8.40 13.75
N LEU A 261 16.57 -9.07 14.52
CA LEU A 261 15.51 -9.93 13.99
C LEU A 261 14.44 -9.13 13.24
N MET A 262 13.98 -8.02 13.82
CA MET A 262 13.03 -7.10 13.16
C MET A 262 13.64 -6.52 11.88
N ARG A 263 14.90 -6.07 11.91
CA ARG A 263 15.60 -5.62 10.70
C ARG A 263 15.73 -6.74 9.66
N LYS A 264 16.07 -7.97 10.07
CA LYS A 264 16.16 -9.10 9.13
C LYS A 264 14.81 -9.41 8.46
N TYR A 265 13.72 -9.32 9.22
CA TYR A 265 12.36 -9.47 8.68
C TYR A 265 12.05 -8.36 7.67
N LEU A 266 12.38 -7.11 8.00
CA LEU A 266 12.20 -5.96 7.10
C LEU A 266 13.09 -6.06 5.86
N GLU A 267 14.36 -6.44 5.98
CA GLU A 267 15.28 -6.68 4.86
C GLU A 267 14.72 -7.67 3.86
N PHE A 268 14.07 -8.72 4.36
CA PHE A 268 13.37 -9.69 3.54
C PHE A 268 12.17 -9.05 2.82
N CYS A 269 11.35 -8.28 3.55
CA CYS A 269 10.18 -7.59 2.99
C CYS A 269 10.54 -6.48 2.00
N TRP A 270 11.63 -5.72 2.22
CA TRP A 270 12.11 -4.66 1.34
C TRP A 270 12.51 -5.15 -0.05
N ALA A 271 12.77 -6.45 -0.19
CA ALA A 271 13.04 -7.05 -1.48
C ALA A 271 11.77 -7.25 -2.32
N PHE A 272 10.58 -7.25 -1.71
CA PHE A 272 9.31 -7.32 -2.44
C PHE A 272 9.00 -5.99 -3.13
N PRO A 273 8.62 -6.00 -4.41
CA PRO A 273 8.35 -4.76 -5.15
C PRO A 273 7.11 -4.01 -4.64
N TYR A 274 6.16 -4.71 -4.02
CA TYR A 274 4.91 -4.17 -3.46
C TYR A 274 5.00 -3.80 -1.97
N TYR A 275 6.19 -3.85 -1.37
CA TYR A 275 6.37 -3.42 0.02
C TYR A 275 6.00 -1.94 0.23
N GLY A 276 5.31 -1.64 1.33
CA GLY A 276 4.93 -0.27 1.70
C GLY A 276 3.87 0.35 0.78
N SER A 277 3.02 -0.48 0.18
CA SER A 277 1.95 -0.04 -0.72
C SER A 277 0.70 0.42 0.03
N ALA A 278 0.02 1.42 -0.53
CA ALA A 278 -1.41 1.59 -0.32
C ALA A 278 -2.16 0.53 -1.13
N PHE A 279 -3.18 -0.08 -0.53
CA PHE A 279 -3.94 -1.15 -1.17
C PHE A 279 -5.36 -0.70 -1.52
N PHE A 280 -5.78 -1.03 -2.74
CA PHE A 280 -7.07 -0.66 -3.28
C PHE A 280 -7.81 -1.88 -3.82
N GLN A 281 -9.12 -1.90 -3.68
CA GLN A 281 -9.95 -2.97 -4.23
C GLN A 281 -10.25 -2.69 -5.70
N GLY A 282 -10.17 -3.69 -6.55
CA GLY A 282 -10.54 -3.59 -7.96
C GLY A 282 -10.97 -4.94 -8.54
N GLN A 283 -11.29 -4.94 -9.81
CA GLN A 283 -11.56 -6.15 -10.57
C GLN A 283 -10.98 -6.03 -11.98
N VAL A 284 -10.53 -7.17 -12.51
CA VAL A 284 -10.00 -7.29 -13.86
C VAL A 284 -10.75 -8.39 -14.58
N GLU A 285 -10.97 -8.20 -15.87
CA GLU A 285 -11.65 -9.22 -16.66
C GLU A 285 -10.75 -10.44 -16.88
N ARG A 286 -11.36 -11.63 -16.82
CA ARG A 286 -10.67 -12.89 -17.11
C ARG A 286 -10.73 -13.19 -18.62
N PRO A 287 -9.66 -13.78 -19.21
CA PRO A 287 -9.70 -14.23 -20.58
C PRO A 287 -10.58 -15.48 -20.67
N VAL A 288 -11.83 -15.34 -21.11
CA VAL A 288 -12.76 -16.45 -21.27
C VAL A 288 -12.65 -17.04 -22.67
N THR A 289 -12.60 -18.36 -22.80
CA THR A 289 -12.60 -19.07 -24.10
C THR A 289 -13.54 -20.27 -24.05
N GLY A 290 -14.19 -20.60 -25.18
CA GLY A 290 -15.03 -21.78 -25.32
C GLY A 290 -16.35 -21.73 -24.52
N ILE A 291 -16.83 -22.89 -24.05
CA ILE A 291 -18.13 -23.05 -23.36
C ILE A 291 -18.19 -22.24 -22.05
N ALA A 292 -17.03 -21.92 -21.45
CA ALA A 292 -16.95 -21.06 -20.27
C ALA A 292 -17.41 -19.62 -20.55
N ALA A 293 -17.41 -19.15 -21.80
CA ALA A 293 -17.94 -17.84 -22.18
C ALA A 293 -19.49 -17.78 -22.14
N LEU A 294 -20.18 -18.94 -22.15
CA LEU A 294 -21.64 -18.99 -21.96
C LEU A 294 -22.05 -18.95 -20.48
N MET A 295 -21.12 -19.16 -19.56
CA MET A 295 -21.33 -18.92 -18.14
C MET A 295 -20.91 -17.48 -17.85
N ASN A 296 -21.76 -16.70 -17.17
CA ASN A 296 -21.53 -15.28 -16.88
C ASN A 296 -20.06 -14.97 -16.61
N HIS A 297 -19.51 -14.01 -17.35
CA HIS A 297 -18.16 -13.48 -17.18
C HIS A 297 -17.96 -13.08 -15.70
N TYR A 298 -17.21 -13.88 -14.95
CA TYR A 298 -16.79 -13.47 -13.62
C TYR A 298 -15.49 -12.69 -13.75
N ASP A 299 -15.58 -11.37 -13.56
CA ASP A 299 -14.41 -10.55 -13.28
C ASP A 299 -13.64 -11.16 -12.10
N LEU A 300 -12.32 -11.08 -12.16
CA LEU A 300 -11.44 -11.48 -11.08
C LEU A 300 -11.32 -10.31 -10.10
N PRO A 301 -11.78 -10.43 -8.85
CA PRO A 301 -11.44 -9.46 -7.82
C PRO A 301 -9.92 -9.43 -7.61
N VAL A 302 -9.36 -8.25 -7.53
CA VAL A 302 -7.92 -8.03 -7.34
C VAL A 302 -7.68 -6.97 -6.28
N LEU A 303 -6.51 -7.09 -5.65
CA LEU A 303 -5.93 -6.04 -4.83
C LEU A 303 -4.90 -5.29 -5.68
N VAL A 304 -5.07 -3.97 -5.79
CA VAL A 304 -4.11 -3.08 -6.47
C VAL A 304 -3.24 -2.44 -5.40
N ALA A 305 -1.96 -2.80 -5.39
CA ALA A 305 -0.96 -2.25 -4.48
C ALA A 305 -0.17 -1.16 -5.21
N ILE A 306 -0.10 0.05 -4.63
CA ILE A 306 0.58 1.21 -5.22
C ILE A 306 1.56 1.77 -4.20
N ASN A 307 2.84 1.85 -4.59
CA ASN A 307 3.91 2.44 -3.79
C ASN A 307 4.83 3.28 -4.68
N ARG A 308 6.02 3.62 -4.18
CA ARG A 308 7.01 4.43 -4.91
C ARG A 308 7.75 3.68 -6.01
N GLU A 309 7.70 2.35 -6.02
CA GLU A 309 8.31 1.52 -7.07
C GLU A 309 7.40 1.38 -8.27
N GLY A 310 6.09 1.24 -8.04
CA GLY A 310 5.15 1.06 -9.13
C GLY A 310 3.74 0.68 -8.71
N VAL A 311 3.06 0.01 -9.64
CA VAL A 311 1.70 -0.53 -9.49
C VAL A 311 1.75 -2.05 -9.61
N HIS A 312 1.15 -2.73 -8.66
CA HIS A 312 1.15 -4.18 -8.58
C HIS A 312 -0.29 -4.68 -8.45
N VAL A 313 -0.64 -5.69 -9.24
CA VAL A 313 -1.98 -6.31 -9.23
C VAL A 313 -1.84 -7.69 -8.63
N ILE A 314 -2.59 -7.96 -7.56
CA ILE A 314 -2.51 -9.17 -6.75
C ILE A 314 -3.87 -9.88 -6.77
N ASP A 315 -3.87 -11.20 -6.91
CA ASP A 315 -5.05 -12.04 -6.71
C ASP A 315 -5.14 -12.39 -5.21
N PRO A 316 -6.10 -11.84 -4.44
CA PRO A 316 -6.18 -12.10 -3.00
C PRO A 316 -6.66 -13.52 -2.68
N SER A 317 -7.29 -14.24 -3.63
CA SER A 317 -7.76 -15.62 -3.41
C SER A 317 -6.65 -16.66 -3.50
N GLN A 318 -5.62 -16.35 -4.28
CA GLN A 318 -4.40 -17.12 -4.42
C GLN A 318 -3.29 -16.06 -4.32
N PRO A 319 -2.81 -15.67 -3.12
CA PRO A 319 -1.98 -14.48 -2.90
C PRO A 319 -0.73 -14.53 -3.77
N VAL A 320 -0.87 -14.02 -4.99
CA VAL A 320 0.11 -14.10 -6.07
C VAL A 320 0.03 -12.81 -6.86
N VAL A 321 1.19 -12.37 -7.32
CA VAL A 321 1.30 -11.18 -8.15
C VAL A 321 0.89 -11.56 -9.57
N LEU A 322 -0.18 -10.94 -10.08
CA LEU A 322 -0.62 -11.07 -11.47
C LEU A 322 0.22 -10.19 -12.39
N MET A 323 0.63 -9.02 -11.91
CA MET A 323 1.40 -8.04 -12.66
C MET A 323 2.11 -7.07 -11.70
N SER A 324 3.30 -6.61 -12.06
CA SER A 324 4.07 -5.61 -11.31
C SER A 324 4.75 -4.69 -12.32
N LEU A 325 4.39 -3.40 -12.32
CA LEU A 325 4.86 -2.44 -13.31
C LEU A 325 5.53 -1.26 -12.63
N GLN A 326 6.79 -1.00 -12.99
CA GLN A 326 7.48 0.21 -12.55
C GLN A 326 6.99 1.41 -13.35
N TYR A 327 6.99 2.61 -12.75
CA TYR A 327 6.50 3.83 -13.39
C TYR A 327 7.20 4.20 -14.71
N ARG A 328 8.45 3.76 -14.92
CA ARG A 328 9.19 3.99 -16.17
C ARG A 328 8.77 3.05 -17.31
N GLN A 329 8.15 1.93 -16.97
CA GLN A 329 7.78 0.85 -17.88
C GLN A 329 6.29 0.88 -18.25
N MET A 330 5.54 1.83 -17.67
CA MET A 330 4.11 1.96 -17.93
C MET A 330 3.68 3.42 -18.06
N SER A 331 2.58 3.63 -18.78
CA SER A 331 1.74 4.81 -18.69
C SER A 331 0.38 4.41 -18.15
N TRP A 332 -0.33 5.35 -17.51
CA TRP A 332 -1.68 5.11 -17.02
C TRP A 332 -2.61 6.21 -17.49
N ASP A 333 -3.91 5.91 -17.51
CA ASP A 333 -4.94 6.92 -17.59
C ASP A 333 -6.16 6.51 -16.77
N TYR A 334 -6.85 7.50 -16.24
CA TYR A 334 -8.08 7.32 -15.49
C TYR A 334 -9.28 7.68 -16.35
N ALA A 335 -10.22 6.75 -16.48
CA ALA A 335 -11.48 7.01 -17.14
C ALA A 335 -12.61 7.13 -16.12
N CYS A 336 -13.25 8.30 -16.14
CA CYS A 336 -14.53 8.51 -15.49
C CYS A 336 -15.58 7.57 -16.10
N PRO A 337 -16.56 7.12 -15.29
CA PRO A 337 -17.66 6.33 -15.82
C PRO A 337 -18.47 7.14 -16.83
N ALA A 338 -18.63 6.61 -18.04
CA ALA A 338 -19.39 7.28 -19.11
C ALA A 338 -20.87 7.46 -18.75
N GLN A 339 -21.40 6.57 -17.90
CA GLN A 339 -22.76 6.63 -17.37
C GLN A 339 -22.71 6.61 -15.84
N PRO A 340 -22.50 7.76 -15.16
CA PRO A 340 -22.33 7.81 -13.70
C PRO A 340 -23.54 7.28 -12.90
N GLN A 341 -24.72 7.28 -13.52
CA GLN A 341 -25.96 6.77 -12.91
C GLN A 341 -26.11 5.25 -13.04
N ASN A 342 -25.33 4.62 -13.93
CA ASN A 342 -25.33 3.18 -14.12
C ASN A 342 -24.34 2.55 -13.12
N PRO A 343 -24.83 1.78 -12.12
CA PRO A 343 -23.97 1.20 -11.09
C PRO A 343 -22.96 0.17 -11.65
N ASP A 344 -23.23 -0.39 -12.83
CA ASP A 344 -22.37 -1.35 -13.51
C ASP A 344 -21.33 -0.65 -14.42
N CYS A 345 -21.46 0.67 -14.64
CA CYS A 345 -20.46 1.47 -15.35
C CYS A 345 -19.42 1.97 -14.34
N LEU A 346 -18.44 1.12 -14.05
CA LEU A 346 -17.40 1.45 -13.08
C LEU A 346 -16.36 2.41 -13.67
N PRO A 347 -15.77 3.30 -12.85
CA PRO A 347 -14.53 3.97 -13.23
C PRO A 347 -13.44 2.92 -13.44
N CYS A 348 -12.46 3.24 -14.27
CA CYS A 348 -11.34 2.34 -14.50
C CYS A 348 -10.00 3.05 -14.59
N LEU A 349 -8.97 2.32 -14.19
CA LEU A 349 -7.58 2.66 -14.40
C LEU A 349 -7.05 1.82 -15.56
N PHE A 350 -6.56 2.47 -16.61
CA PHE A 350 -5.87 1.83 -17.71
C PHE A 350 -4.37 1.80 -17.42
N LEU A 351 -3.74 0.65 -17.61
CA LEU A 351 -2.29 0.49 -17.53
C LEU A 351 -1.78 0.03 -18.89
N GLN A 352 -0.92 0.84 -19.50
CA GLN A 352 -0.31 0.58 -20.79
C GLN A 352 1.19 0.32 -20.59
N PHE A 353 1.71 -0.78 -21.12
CA PHE A 353 3.11 -1.21 -20.96
C PHE A 353 3.56 -2.08 -22.13
N GLN A 354 4.87 -2.31 -22.28
CA GLN A 354 5.40 -3.26 -23.27
C GLN A 354 5.82 -4.55 -22.58
N GLN A 355 5.51 -5.70 -23.19
CA GLN A 355 6.01 -6.98 -22.69
C GLN A 355 7.48 -7.15 -23.11
N PRO A 356 8.33 -7.68 -22.23
CA PRO A 356 9.72 -7.93 -22.57
C PRO A 356 9.86 -8.80 -23.84
N GLY A 357 10.72 -8.36 -24.76
CA GLY A 357 10.93 -9.03 -26.04
C GLY A 357 9.80 -8.85 -27.07
N GLN A 358 8.77 -8.05 -26.78
CA GLN A 358 7.71 -7.70 -27.73
C GLN A 358 7.77 -6.22 -28.08
N ALA A 359 7.57 -5.90 -29.37
CA ALA A 359 7.41 -4.52 -29.84
C ALA A 359 5.98 -3.97 -29.61
N ASP A 360 5.03 -4.88 -29.36
CA ASP A 360 3.63 -4.55 -29.19
C ASP A 360 3.36 -3.95 -27.81
N THR A 361 2.45 -2.99 -27.80
CA THR A 361 1.96 -2.37 -26.57
C THR A 361 0.82 -3.19 -26.00
N SER A 362 0.87 -3.47 -24.71
CA SER A 362 -0.17 -4.14 -23.94
C SER A 362 -0.95 -3.15 -23.09
N VAL A 363 -2.26 -3.33 -22.99
CA VAL A 363 -3.16 -2.52 -22.16
C VAL A 363 -3.99 -3.45 -21.27
N VAL A 364 -4.00 -3.16 -19.97
CA VAL A 364 -4.86 -3.78 -18.97
C VAL A 364 -5.83 -2.75 -18.43
N GLN A 365 -7.08 -3.15 -18.27
CA GLN A 365 -8.13 -2.33 -17.64
C GLN A 365 -8.43 -2.87 -16.25
N ILE A 366 -8.41 -2.00 -15.24
CA ILE A 366 -8.78 -2.31 -13.87
C ILE A 366 -10.03 -1.50 -13.53
N PHE A 367 -11.14 -2.18 -13.28
CA PHE A 367 -12.39 -1.55 -12.86
C PHE A 367 -12.40 -1.37 -11.34
N SER A 368 -12.66 -0.15 -10.88
CA SER A 368 -12.72 0.15 -9.45
C SER A 368 -13.40 1.48 -9.15
N LYS A 369 -14.25 1.50 -8.12
CA LYS A 369 -14.74 2.75 -7.52
C LYS A 369 -13.62 3.61 -6.90
N GLN A 370 -12.45 3.01 -6.67
CA GLN A 370 -11.26 3.65 -6.10
C GLN A 370 -10.27 4.13 -7.17
N ALA A 371 -10.56 3.97 -8.46
CA ALA A 371 -9.62 4.32 -9.54
C ALA A 371 -9.19 5.80 -9.51
N VAL A 372 -10.06 6.71 -9.07
CA VAL A 372 -9.71 8.13 -8.89
C VAL A 372 -8.70 8.35 -7.75
N LEU A 373 -8.74 7.52 -6.70
CA LEU A 373 -7.76 7.56 -5.62
C LEU A 373 -6.41 6.98 -6.10
N MET A 374 -6.45 5.90 -6.87
CA MET A 374 -5.28 5.30 -7.51
C MET A 374 -4.59 6.32 -8.44
N ASP A 375 -5.34 6.98 -9.32
CA ASP A 375 -4.82 8.00 -10.24
C ASP A 375 -4.17 9.18 -9.51
N ALA A 376 -4.83 9.70 -8.47
CA ALA A 376 -4.28 10.77 -7.66
C ALA A 376 -2.98 10.37 -6.95
N LEU A 377 -2.91 9.16 -6.40
CA LEU A 377 -1.70 8.64 -5.75
C LEU A 377 -0.57 8.45 -6.76
N ILE A 378 -0.83 7.76 -7.87
CA ILE A 378 0.17 7.53 -8.92
C ILE A 378 0.70 8.87 -9.45
N SER A 379 -0.19 9.81 -9.77
CA SER A 379 0.19 11.14 -10.26
C SER A 379 1.11 11.86 -9.28
N THR A 380 0.74 11.86 -7.98
CA THR A 380 1.54 12.51 -6.94
C THR A 380 2.92 11.87 -6.79
N ILE A 381 2.99 10.54 -6.77
CA ILE A 381 4.26 9.79 -6.68
C ILE A 381 5.14 10.09 -7.91
N VAL A 382 4.59 9.98 -9.11
CA VAL A 382 5.34 10.21 -10.36
C VAL A 382 5.83 11.64 -10.47
N ASP A 383 5.04 12.63 -10.06
CA ASP A 383 5.46 14.03 -10.03
C ASP A 383 6.61 14.28 -9.04
N GLU A 384 6.59 13.63 -7.87
CA GLU A 384 7.72 13.69 -6.92
C GLU A 384 8.96 13.00 -7.50
N LEU A 385 8.79 11.83 -8.13
CA LEU A 385 9.90 11.08 -8.73
C LEU A 385 10.55 11.85 -9.89
N LYS A 386 9.76 12.50 -10.76
CA LYS A 386 10.27 13.33 -11.88
C LYS A 386 11.11 14.53 -11.43
N ARG A 387 10.89 15.04 -10.22
CA ARG A 387 11.71 16.12 -9.64
C ARG A 387 13.09 15.64 -9.20
N ARG A 388 13.31 14.32 -9.09
CA ARG A 388 14.59 13.76 -8.66
C ARG A 388 15.59 13.70 -9.83
N PRO A 389 16.86 14.09 -9.63
CA PRO A 389 17.88 14.01 -10.68
C PRO A 389 18.11 12.60 -11.24
N SER A 390 17.83 11.57 -10.44
CA SER A 390 17.95 10.16 -10.84
C SER A 390 16.89 9.72 -11.84
N TRP A 391 15.77 10.44 -11.98
CA TRP A 391 14.64 10.06 -12.86
C TRP A 391 15.06 9.95 -14.34
N ASN A 392 15.92 10.85 -14.79
CA ASN A 392 16.35 10.91 -16.19
C ASN A 392 17.54 9.99 -16.51
N LYS A 393 18.10 9.31 -15.51
CA LYS A 393 19.16 8.33 -15.73
C LYS A 393 18.51 7.00 -16.15
N PRO A 394 18.92 6.36 -17.25
CA PRO A 394 18.42 5.03 -17.60
C PRO A 394 18.61 4.11 -16.40
N ASP A 395 17.63 3.23 -16.15
CA ASP A 395 17.76 2.24 -15.08
C ASP A 395 19.03 1.46 -15.35
N VAL A 396 20.05 1.67 -14.50
CA VAL A 396 21.08 0.67 -14.32
C VAL A 396 20.32 -0.49 -13.74
N ASP A 397 20.17 -1.54 -14.54
CA ASP A 397 19.44 -2.75 -14.18
C ASP A 397 19.68 -3.04 -12.69
N PRO A 398 18.66 -3.01 -11.82
CA PRO A 398 18.86 -3.12 -10.37
C PRO A 398 19.55 -4.44 -10.00
N THR A 399 19.58 -5.40 -10.94
CA THR A 399 20.37 -6.62 -10.94
C THR A 399 21.87 -6.40 -10.74
N THR A 400 22.44 -5.29 -11.23
CA THR A 400 23.89 -4.99 -11.15
C THR A 400 24.30 -4.18 -9.93
N LEU A 401 23.35 -3.55 -9.20
CA LEU A 401 23.65 -2.78 -7.99
C LEU A 401 23.48 -3.59 -6.69
N THR A 402 22.95 -4.82 -6.76
CA THR A 402 22.93 -5.75 -5.62
C THR A 402 24.18 -6.64 -5.49
N THR A 403 25.18 -6.53 -6.37
CA THR A 403 26.44 -7.30 -6.28
C THR A 403 27.52 -6.65 -5.40
N ARG A 404 27.22 -5.56 -4.68
CA ARG A 404 28.17 -4.92 -3.75
C ARG A 404 27.64 -4.69 -2.33
N LEU A 405 26.90 -5.65 -1.81
CA LEU A 405 26.80 -5.87 -0.36
C LEU A 405 27.11 -7.34 -0.10
N GLU A 406 28.41 -7.64 -0.02
CA GLU A 406 28.90 -8.84 0.64
C GLU A 406 28.48 -8.78 2.12
N ASP A 407 27.36 -9.43 2.45
CA ASP A 407 27.24 -10.40 3.56
C ASP A 407 25.75 -10.76 3.84
N ASP A 408 25.44 -12.05 3.80
CA ASP A 408 24.37 -12.75 4.55
C ASP A 408 22.86 -12.55 4.28
N VAL A 409 22.40 -11.85 3.23
CA VAL A 409 20.94 -11.82 2.92
C VAL A 409 20.61 -12.69 1.71
N GLN A 410 20.14 -13.91 1.95
CA GLN A 410 19.49 -14.72 0.92
C GLN A 410 18.28 -13.96 0.36
N VAL A 411 18.34 -13.60 -0.92
CA VAL A 411 17.22 -12.96 -1.64
C VAL A 411 16.00 -13.91 -1.61
N PRO A 412 14.79 -13.41 -1.25
CA PRO A 412 13.58 -14.22 -1.20
C PRO A 412 13.33 -14.99 -2.51
N LEU A 413 12.81 -16.22 -2.42
CA LEU A 413 12.47 -17.02 -3.59
C LEU A 413 11.41 -16.32 -4.47
N THR A 414 10.46 -15.66 -3.83
CA THR A 414 9.43 -14.85 -4.47
C THR A 414 10.04 -13.81 -5.40
N VAL A 415 11.08 -13.10 -4.92
CA VAL A 415 11.76 -12.05 -5.67
C VAL A 415 12.56 -12.64 -6.82
N LYS A 416 13.26 -13.76 -6.59
CA LYS A 416 13.98 -14.47 -7.66
C LYS A 416 13.04 -14.87 -8.79
N LYS A 417 11.86 -15.39 -8.46
CA LYS A 417 10.83 -15.79 -9.43
C LYS A 417 10.28 -14.61 -10.22
N ILE A 418 9.93 -13.51 -9.53
CA ILE A 418 9.47 -12.27 -10.19
C ILE A 418 10.54 -11.72 -11.16
N ARG A 419 11.83 -11.75 -10.76
CA ARG A 419 12.95 -11.28 -11.59
C ARG A 419 13.22 -12.18 -12.79
N GLN A 420 13.20 -13.51 -12.62
CA GLN A 420 13.35 -14.47 -13.71
C GLN A 420 12.27 -14.29 -14.78
N GLU A 421 11.10 -13.80 -14.39
CA GLU A 421 9.96 -13.52 -15.28
C GLU A 421 10.03 -12.08 -15.89
N GLN A 422 11.18 -11.39 -15.83
CA GLN A 422 11.40 -10.05 -16.41
C GLN A 422 10.38 -8.98 -15.93
N GLY A 423 9.99 -9.03 -14.66
CA GLY A 423 9.15 -8.00 -14.02
C GLY A 423 7.65 -8.15 -14.28
N LEU A 424 7.25 -8.89 -15.31
CA LEU A 424 5.87 -9.29 -15.56
C LEU A 424 5.68 -10.73 -15.11
N SER A 425 4.82 -10.98 -14.12
CA SER A 425 4.63 -12.36 -13.69
C SER A 425 4.10 -13.23 -14.84
N CYS A 426 4.49 -14.50 -14.87
CA CYS A 426 4.05 -15.51 -15.83
C CYS A 426 2.51 -15.69 -15.87
N ARG A 427 1.79 -15.03 -14.95
CA ARG A 427 0.35 -15.08 -14.77
C ARG A 427 -0.42 -13.97 -15.50
N LEU A 428 0.24 -13.17 -16.35
CA LEU A 428 -0.47 -12.29 -17.29
C LEU A 428 -1.52 -13.02 -18.15
N ARG A 429 -1.36 -14.34 -18.35
CA ARG A 429 -2.38 -15.19 -19.00
C ARG A 429 -3.72 -15.25 -18.25
N LYS A 430 -3.77 -14.83 -16.98
CA LYS A 430 -5.01 -14.71 -16.19
C LYS A 430 -5.72 -13.37 -16.43
N LEU A 431 -5.10 -12.42 -17.12
CA LEU A 431 -5.64 -11.10 -17.41
C LEU A 431 -6.13 -11.02 -18.85
N SER A 432 -7.26 -10.35 -19.06
CA SER A 432 -7.65 -9.84 -20.37
C SER A 432 -6.75 -8.66 -20.74
N ILE A 433 -5.89 -8.85 -21.74
CA ILE A 433 -4.92 -7.85 -22.21
C ILE A 433 -5.24 -7.50 -23.66
N ALA A 434 -5.36 -6.21 -23.97
CA ALA A 434 -5.40 -5.71 -25.33
C ALA A 434 -4.00 -5.40 -25.85
N LYS A 435 -3.73 -5.76 -27.10
CA LYS A 435 -2.46 -5.57 -27.79
C LYS A 435 -2.60 -4.64 -28.97
N PHE A 436 -1.64 -3.74 -29.10
CA PHE A 436 -1.56 -2.74 -30.16
C PHE A 436 -0.16 -2.77 -30.79
N SER A 437 -0.10 -2.57 -32.10
CA SER A 437 1.16 -2.48 -32.85
C SER A 437 1.93 -1.21 -32.45
N SER A 438 3.19 -1.11 -32.87
CA SER A 438 3.97 0.12 -32.73
C SER A 438 3.37 1.33 -33.48
N ALA A 439 2.54 1.08 -34.49
CA ALA A 439 1.78 2.10 -35.21
C ALA A 439 0.45 2.47 -34.50
N GLY A 440 0.12 1.79 -33.39
CA GLY A 440 -1.13 1.98 -32.66
C GLY A 440 -2.31 1.16 -33.19
N ASP A 441 -2.08 0.30 -34.19
CA ASP A 441 -3.14 -0.55 -34.74
C ASP A 441 -3.52 -1.64 -33.74
N TYR A 442 -4.82 -1.84 -33.52
CA TYR A 442 -5.30 -2.94 -32.70
C TYR A 442 -4.92 -4.30 -33.31
N LEU A 443 -4.23 -5.12 -32.52
CA LEU A 443 -3.78 -6.46 -32.93
C LEU A 443 -4.76 -7.53 -32.47
N ASN A 444 -5.01 -7.59 -31.16
CA ASN A 444 -5.98 -8.49 -30.55
C ASN A 444 -6.22 -8.08 -29.09
N SER A 445 -7.31 -8.55 -28.52
CA SER A 445 -7.54 -8.57 -27.09
C SER A 445 -8.40 -9.79 -26.77
N ARG A 446 -8.63 -10.01 -25.48
CA ARG A 446 -9.63 -10.97 -25.00
C ARG A 446 -10.59 -10.19 -24.11
N GLY A 447 -11.88 -10.50 -24.15
CA GLY A 447 -12.89 -9.90 -23.28
C GLY A 447 -13.51 -8.61 -23.80
N SER A 448 -13.94 -7.72 -22.91
CA SER A 448 -14.61 -6.43 -23.12
C SER A 448 -13.82 -5.45 -23.99
N LEU A 449 -12.50 -5.63 -24.09
CA LEU A 449 -11.64 -4.87 -25.00
C LEU A 449 -11.62 -5.44 -26.43
N GLU A 450 -12.38 -6.49 -26.72
CA GLU A 450 -12.45 -7.11 -28.06
C GLU A 450 -13.21 -6.20 -29.01
N PHE A 451 -12.46 -5.47 -29.83
CA PHE A 451 -13.03 -4.69 -30.92
C PHE A 451 -13.61 -5.65 -31.95
N LYS A 452 -14.93 -5.83 -31.96
CA LYS A 452 -15.63 -6.42 -33.10
C LYS A 452 -15.37 -5.50 -34.28
N ARG A 453 -14.59 -5.97 -35.26
CA ARG A 453 -14.53 -5.30 -36.57
C ARG A 453 -15.97 -5.24 -37.08
N ASP A 454 -16.52 -4.04 -37.14
CA ASP A 454 -17.82 -3.81 -37.75
C ASP A 454 -17.67 -4.23 -39.21
N SER A 455 -18.12 -5.43 -39.56
CA SER A 455 -18.20 -5.90 -40.94
C SER A 455 -19.41 -5.22 -41.58
N ARG A 456 -19.31 -3.90 -41.75
CA ARG A 456 -20.17 -3.18 -42.68
C ARG A 456 -19.29 -2.76 -43.86
N PRO A 457 -19.54 -3.28 -45.07
CA PRO A 457 -18.89 -2.72 -46.25
C PRO A 457 -19.34 -1.26 -46.39
N ARG A 458 -18.38 -0.38 -46.74
CA ARG A 458 -18.64 1.01 -47.12
C ARG A 458 -19.52 1.08 -48.35
#